data_AF-A0A8T6N5H3-F1
#
_entry.id   AF-A0A8T6N5H3-F1
#
_cell.length_a   1.000
_cell.length_b   1.000
_cell.length_c   1.000
_cell.angle_alpha   90.00
_cell.angle_beta   90.00
_cell.angle_gamma   90.00
#
_symmetry.space_group_name_H-M   'P 1'
#
loop_
_entity.id
_entity.type
_entity.pdbx_description
1 polymer ?
#
loop_
_entity_poly.entity_id
_entity_poly.type
_entity_poly.pdbx_seq_one_letter_code
_entity_poly.pdbx_strand_id
1 'polypeptide(L)'
;MNILFPEVANNKFEGSKIAYWVLWLYVLKSFLAGIIHMFASDGGAQTIGSVSLDSFTQGGADSVVTMFGLWGMEQFVIGLIVFAILRRYKSLVPLAWAIYAIEYSGRVLSHAFTPGLATESTPPGVMVDTILVPLAIFMLIFSIHTTKKGQEDSMEFMYIRYGNALTSILEDLINAEYA
;
A
#
# COMPACT_ATOMS: atom_id res chain seq x y z
N MET A 1 3.41 -3.05 -17.44
CA MET A 1 4.47 -2.80 -16.43
C MET A 1 4.56 -1.35 -16.00
N ASN A 2 4.47 -0.38 -16.93
CA ASN A 2 4.67 1.05 -16.66
C ASN A 2 3.78 1.70 -15.59
N ILE A 3 2.65 1.09 -15.21
CA ILE A 3 1.80 1.60 -14.12
C ILE A 3 2.32 1.15 -12.74
N LEU A 4 2.76 -0.11 -12.64
CA LEU A 4 3.28 -0.66 -11.39
C LEU A 4 4.72 -0.22 -11.14
N PHE A 5 5.51 -0.13 -12.20
CA PHE A 5 6.89 0.36 -12.20
C PHE A 5 7.01 1.47 -13.25
N PRO A 6 6.58 2.70 -12.93
CA PRO A 6 6.70 3.83 -13.85
C PRO A 6 8.17 4.19 -14.05
N GLU A 7 8.50 4.59 -15.28
CA GLU A 7 9.84 5.05 -15.66
C GLU A 7 10.26 6.29 -14.84
N VAL A 8 9.29 7.15 -14.51
CA VAL A 8 9.52 8.35 -13.70
C VAL A 8 8.68 8.31 -12.42
N ALA A 9 9.35 8.28 -11.27
CA ALA A 9 8.72 8.47 -9.96
C ALA A 9 8.43 9.96 -9.71
N ASN A 10 7.18 10.38 -9.96
CA ASN A 10 6.75 11.76 -9.82
C ASN A 10 5.59 11.90 -8.81
N ASN A 11 5.18 13.14 -8.53
CA ASN A 11 4.15 13.42 -7.54
C ASN A 11 2.72 13.48 -8.13
N LYS A 12 2.49 12.87 -9.29
CA LYS A 12 1.18 12.81 -9.95
C LYS A 12 0.61 11.39 -9.85
N PHE A 13 -0.66 11.30 -9.50
CA PHE A 13 -1.42 10.06 -9.51
C PHE A 13 -2.73 10.30 -10.23
N GLU A 14 -2.88 9.65 -11.39
CA GLU A 14 -4.03 9.78 -12.29
C GLU A 14 -5.09 8.70 -12.02
N GLY A 15 -4.88 7.85 -11.00
CA GLY A 15 -5.84 6.87 -10.54
C GLY A 15 -6.86 7.41 -9.53
N SER A 16 -7.70 6.50 -9.02
CA SER A 16 -8.79 6.86 -8.11
C SER A 16 -8.31 7.37 -6.76
N LYS A 17 -8.87 8.50 -6.30
CA LYS A 17 -8.63 9.07 -4.95
C LYS A 17 -8.94 8.08 -3.83
N ILE A 18 -9.86 7.13 -4.04
CA ILE A 18 -10.18 6.09 -3.06
C ILE A 18 -8.95 5.21 -2.78
N ALA A 19 -8.27 4.74 -3.84
CA ALA A 19 -7.06 3.93 -3.70
C ALA A 19 -5.93 4.72 -2.98
N TYR A 20 -5.88 6.03 -3.16
CA TYR A 20 -4.91 6.88 -2.45
C TYR A 20 -5.25 7.04 -0.96
N TRP A 21 -6.51 7.32 -0.60
CA TRP A 21 -6.89 7.57 0.80
C TRP A 21 -6.99 6.30 1.64
N VAL A 22 -7.43 5.18 1.07
CA VAL A 22 -7.42 3.90 1.81
C VAL A 22 -5.98 3.47 2.11
N LEU A 23 -5.02 3.79 1.24
CA LEU A 23 -3.60 3.48 1.48
C LEU A 23 -3.05 4.23 2.72
N TRP A 24 -3.54 5.43 3.02
CA TRP A 24 -3.21 6.14 4.26
C TRP A 24 -3.64 5.37 5.52
N LEU A 25 -4.75 4.62 5.46
CA LEU A 25 -5.20 3.79 6.59
C LEU A 25 -4.25 2.62 6.83
N TYR A 26 -3.72 2.00 5.77
CA TYR A 26 -2.71 0.95 5.88
C TYR A 26 -1.40 1.47 6.48
N VAL A 27 -0.95 2.65 6.07
CA VAL A 27 0.22 3.31 6.66
C VAL A 27 0.02 3.58 8.15
N LEU A 28 -1.13 4.15 8.52
CA LEU A 28 -1.44 4.42 9.93
C LEU A 28 -1.45 3.13 10.75
N LYS A 29 -2.11 2.07 10.27
CA LYS A 29 -2.09 0.75 10.92
C LYS A 29 -0.67 0.24 11.08
N SER A 30 0.15 0.34 10.03
CA SER A 30 1.54 -0.16 10.03
C SER A 30 2.39 0.55 11.08
N PHE A 31 2.22 1.87 11.24
CA PHE A 31 2.89 2.61 12.31
C PHE A 31 2.40 2.22 13.69
N LEU A 32 1.08 2.16 13.90
CA LEU A 32 0.51 1.80 15.20
C LEU A 32 0.95 0.40 15.64
N ALA A 33 0.79 -0.59 14.76
CA ALA A 33 1.20 -1.96 15.02
C ALA A 33 2.73 -2.06 15.20
N GLY A 34 3.51 -1.41 14.34
CA GLY A 34 4.97 -1.42 14.42
C GLY A 34 5.50 -0.87 15.74
N ILE A 35 4.97 0.28 16.19
CA ILE A 35 5.34 0.89 17.47
C ILE A 35 4.96 -0.02 18.64
N ILE A 36 3.74 -0.57 18.64
CA ILE A 36 3.30 -1.48 19.71
C ILE A 36 4.23 -2.70 19.80
N HIS A 37 4.47 -3.37 18.67
CA HIS A 37 5.29 -4.56 18.62
C HIS A 37 6.75 -4.31 19.04
N MET A 38 7.31 -3.14 18.71
CA MET A 38 8.68 -2.78 19.08
C MET A 38 8.85 -2.41 20.55
N PHE A 39 7.84 -1.78 21.17
CA PHE A 39 8.03 -1.09 22.46
C PHE A 39 7.14 -1.60 23.61
N ALA A 40 6.10 -2.40 23.34
CA ALA A 40 5.37 -3.08 24.39
C ALA A 40 6.26 -4.12 25.08
N SER A 41 6.10 -4.30 26.39
CA SER A 41 6.96 -5.19 27.19
C SER A 41 6.90 -6.66 26.76
N ASP A 42 5.77 -7.10 26.21
CA ASP A 42 5.57 -8.43 25.63
C ASP A 42 5.56 -8.40 24.09
N GLY A 43 5.94 -7.28 23.48
CA GLY A 43 5.81 -7.03 22.05
C GLY A 43 4.37 -7.14 21.53
N GLY A 44 3.36 -7.10 22.40
CA GLY A 44 1.97 -7.39 22.07
C GLY A 44 1.68 -8.89 21.84
N ALA A 45 2.64 -9.79 22.05
CA ALA A 45 2.43 -11.22 21.80
C ALA A 45 1.36 -11.83 22.72
N GLN A 46 1.39 -11.53 24.02
CA GLN A 46 0.43 -12.08 24.98
C GLN A 46 -0.80 -11.18 25.13
N THR A 47 -0.60 -9.88 25.30
CA THR A 47 -1.64 -8.88 25.57
C THR A 47 -2.58 -8.63 24.39
N ILE A 48 -2.09 -8.79 23.15
CA ILE A 48 -2.88 -8.61 21.92
C ILE A 48 -2.97 -9.92 21.14
N GLY A 49 -1.84 -10.61 20.99
CA GLY A 49 -1.73 -11.85 20.23
C GLY A 49 -2.24 -13.08 20.96
N SER A 50 -2.66 -12.97 22.22
CA SER A 50 -3.11 -14.09 23.05
C SER A 50 -2.13 -15.28 23.08
N VAL A 51 -0.84 -15.04 22.82
CA VAL A 51 0.22 -16.04 22.90
C VAL A 51 0.44 -16.40 24.36
N SER A 52 0.44 -17.69 24.66
CA SER A 52 0.59 -18.22 26.02
C SER A 52 2.06 -18.17 26.47
N LEU A 53 2.66 -16.96 26.57
CA LEU A 53 4.09 -16.80 26.91
C LEU A 53 4.48 -17.50 28.22
N ASP A 54 3.56 -17.54 29.19
CA ASP A 54 3.75 -18.22 30.48
C ASP A 54 3.94 -19.76 30.36
N SER A 55 3.60 -20.34 29.21
CA SER A 55 3.86 -21.76 28.91
C SER A 55 5.28 -22.05 28.43
N PHE A 56 6.07 -20.99 28.13
CA PHE A 56 7.45 -21.11 27.66
C PHE A 56 8.43 -21.04 28.84
N THR A 57 9.67 -21.50 28.61
CA THR A 57 10.78 -21.08 29.47
C THR A 57 11.03 -19.57 29.30
N GLN A 58 11.65 -18.92 30.27
CA GLN A 58 11.97 -17.48 30.17
C GLN A 58 12.68 -17.13 28.86
N GLY A 59 13.73 -17.88 28.50
CA GLY A 59 14.45 -17.65 27.24
C GLY A 59 13.59 -17.89 25.99
N GLY A 60 12.61 -18.79 26.07
CA GLY A 60 11.62 -19.00 25.01
C GLY A 60 10.68 -17.80 24.86
N ALA A 61 10.15 -17.29 25.97
CA ALA A 61 9.31 -16.09 25.98
C ALA A 61 10.08 -14.86 25.45
N ASP A 62 11.31 -14.64 25.92
CA ASP A 62 12.17 -13.53 25.48
C ASP A 62 12.46 -13.61 23.96
N SER A 63 12.63 -14.82 23.43
CA SER A 63 12.82 -15.04 22.00
C SER A 63 11.56 -14.66 21.20
N VAL A 64 10.38 -15.03 21.68
CA VAL A 64 9.10 -14.64 21.04
C VAL A 64 8.92 -13.12 21.07
N VAL A 65 9.15 -12.48 22.22
CA VAL A 65 9.08 -11.01 22.34
C VAL A 65 10.06 -10.33 21.38
N THR A 66 11.29 -10.85 21.26
CA THR A 66 12.28 -10.34 20.30
C THR A 66 11.80 -10.48 18.86
N MET A 67 11.22 -11.62 18.47
CA MET A 67 10.67 -11.82 17.13
C MET A 67 9.49 -10.87 16.84
N PHE A 68 8.64 -10.62 17.82
CA PHE A 68 7.57 -9.61 17.71
C PHE A 68 8.16 -8.21 17.54
N GLY A 69 9.23 -7.86 18.26
CA GLY A 69 9.95 -6.59 18.04
C GLY A 69 10.47 -6.42 16.61
N LEU A 70 11.07 -7.47 16.04
CA LEU A 70 11.54 -7.48 14.64
C LEU A 70 10.38 -7.41 13.64
N TRP A 71 9.28 -8.10 13.92
CA TRP A 71 8.05 -7.97 13.15
C TRP A 71 7.56 -6.52 13.17
N GLY A 72 7.48 -5.89 14.34
CA GLY A 72 7.09 -4.48 14.47
C GLY A 72 7.99 -3.54 13.67
N MET A 73 9.29 -3.78 13.68
CA MET A 73 10.26 -3.01 12.90
C MET A 73 9.99 -3.08 11.40
N GLU A 74 9.68 -4.26 10.88
CA GLU A 74 9.33 -4.45 9.46
C GLU A 74 8.07 -3.65 9.08
N GLN A 75 7.01 -3.72 9.90
CA GLN A 75 5.78 -2.94 9.67
C GLN A 75 6.05 -1.43 9.70
N PHE A 76 6.86 -0.97 10.65
CA PHE A 76 7.22 0.44 10.77
C PHE A 76 8.00 0.92 9.53
N VAL A 77 8.98 0.15 9.07
CA VAL A 77 9.79 0.47 7.89
C VAL A 77 8.95 0.47 6.62
N ILE A 78 8.07 -0.52 6.40
CA ILE A 78 7.15 -0.51 5.25
C ILE A 78 6.22 0.70 5.32
N GLY A 79 5.67 1.00 6.50
CA GLY A 79 4.87 2.20 6.71
C GLY A 79 5.62 3.48 6.33
N LEU A 80 6.90 3.60 6.69
CA LEU A 80 7.74 4.76 6.35
C LEU A 80 7.97 4.88 4.84
N ILE A 81 8.26 3.76 4.16
CA ILE A 81 8.44 3.72 2.70
C ILE A 81 7.16 4.17 2.00
N VAL A 82 6.01 3.60 2.38
CA VAL A 82 4.73 3.94 1.75
C VAL A 82 4.28 5.36 2.10
N PHE A 83 4.57 5.83 3.32
CA PHE A 83 4.36 7.22 3.69
C PHE A 83 5.16 8.16 2.78
N ALA A 84 6.44 7.89 2.53
CA ALA A 84 7.25 8.68 1.61
C ALA A 84 6.67 8.69 0.17
N ILE A 85 6.18 7.54 -0.30
CA ILE A 85 5.47 7.41 -1.58
C ILE A 85 4.24 8.33 -1.63
N LEU A 86 3.37 8.26 -0.62
CA LEU A 86 2.15 9.08 -0.55
C LEU A 86 2.45 10.58 -0.50
N ARG A 87 3.56 10.97 0.14
CA ARG A 87 3.97 12.38 0.28
C ARG A 87 4.60 12.96 -1.00
N ARG A 88 5.40 12.18 -1.73
CA ARG A 88 6.28 12.75 -2.77
C ARG A 88 6.31 12.01 -4.11
N TYR A 89 5.94 10.74 -4.13
CA TYR A 89 6.07 9.85 -5.30
C TYR A 89 4.74 9.16 -5.62
N LYS A 90 3.66 9.94 -5.71
CA LYS A 90 2.29 9.41 -5.87
C LYS A 90 2.10 8.54 -7.12
N SER A 91 2.97 8.66 -8.14
CA SER A 91 2.95 7.73 -9.28
C SER A 91 3.24 6.28 -8.87
N LEU A 92 3.83 6.05 -7.69
CA LEU A 92 4.12 4.73 -7.11
C LEU A 92 3.00 4.20 -6.21
N VAL A 93 1.81 4.83 -6.15
CA VAL A 93 0.67 4.31 -5.38
C VAL A 93 0.30 2.87 -5.76
N PRO A 94 0.26 2.47 -7.05
CA PRO A 94 0.06 1.06 -7.39
C PRO A 94 1.14 0.13 -6.84
N LEU A 95 2.41 0.57 -6.84
CA LEU A 95 3.51 -0.21 -6.25
C LEU A 95 3.34 -0.37 -4.73
N ALA A 96 2.94 0.69 -4.03
CA ALA A 96 2.67 0.61 -2.60
C ALA A 96 1.55 -0.39 -2.28
N TRP A 97 0.50 -0.45 -3.10
CA TRP A 97 -0.52 -1.49 -2.98
C TRP A 97 0.02 -2.90 -3.22
N ALA A 98 0.95 -3.07 -4.15
CA ALA A 98 1.59 -4.36 -4.38
C ALA A 98 2.47 -4.78 -3.20
N ILE A 99 3.21 -3.85 -2.59
CA ILE A 99 4.01 -4.11 -1.38
C ILE A 99 3.11 -4.65 -0.26
N TYR A 100 2.00 -3.96 0.04
CA TYR A 100 1.05 -4.44 1.05
C TYR A 100 0.36 -5.74 0.66
N ALA A 101 -0.04 -5.91 -0.60
CA ALA A 101 -0.63 -7.17 -1.05
C ALA A 101 0.33 -8.36 -0.85
N ILE A 102 1.62 -8.19 -1.14
CA ILE A 102 2.64 -9.22 -0.95
C ILE A 102 2.88 -9.49 0.54
N GLU A 103 3.07 -8.45 1.34
CA GLU A 103 3.37 -8.58 2.77
C GLU A 103 2.22 -9.27 3.53
N TYR A 104 0.98 -8.78 3.36
CA TYR A 104 -0.20 -9.37 4.00
C TYR A 104 -0.47 -10.80 3.50
N SER A 105 -0.33 -11.07 2.20
CA SER A 105 -0.50 -12.44 1.67
C SER A 105 0.59 -13.37 2.18
N GLY A 106 1.83 -12.89 2.30
CA GLY A 106 2.96 -13.63 2.86
C GLY A 106 2.69 -14.08 4.29
N ARG A 107 2.08 -13.23 5.13
CA ARG A 107 1.66 -13.58 6.50
C ARG A 107 0.61 -14.68 6.53
N VAL A 108 -0.39 -14.61 5.66
CA VAL A 108 -1.41 -15.67 5.60
C VAL A 108 -0.77 -16.98 5.14
N LEU A 109 0.09 -16.92 4.12
CA LEU A 109 0.79 -18.09 3.58
C LEU A 109 1.79 -18.69 4.55
N SER A 110 2.35 -17.93 5.51
CA SER A 110 3.31 -18.48 6.47
C SER A 110 2.75 -19.56 7.37
N HIS A 111 1.44 -19.61 7.57
CA HIS A 111 0.78 -20.71 8.27
C HIS A 111 0.85 -22.05 7.51
N ALA A 112 1.13 -22.03 6.21
CA ALA A 112 1.30 -23.26 5.43
C ALA A 112 2.69 -23.92 5.64
N PHE A 113 3.68 -23.16 6.11
CA PHE A 113 5.06 -23.64 6.25
C PHE A 113 5.69 -23.40 7.64
N THR A 114 4.94 -22.80 8.56
CA THR A 114 5.33 -22.68 9.97
C THR A 114 4.19 -23.16 10.87
N PRO A 115 4.50 -23.79 12.02
CA PRO A 115 3.46 -24.28 12.94
C PRO A 115 2.72 -23.14 13.67
N GLY A 116 3.20 -21.90 13.58
CA GLY A 116 2.67 -20.76 14.33
C GLY A 116 3.00 -20.80 15.82
N LEU A 117 2.38 -19.90 16.59
CA LEU A 117 2.47 -19.85 18.04
C LEU A 117 1.17 -20.38 18.67
N ALA A 118 1.27 -21.05 19.81
CA ALA A 118 0.10 -21.41 20.60
C ALA A 118 -0.58 -20.14 21.12
N THR A 119 -1.89 -20.03 20.88
CA THR A 119 -2.70 -18.88 21.28
C THR A 119 -3.95 -19.38 22.03
N GLU A 120 -4.33 -18.67 23.09
CA GLU A 120 -5.53 -18.99 23.89
C GLU A 120 -6.83 -18.67 23.15
N SER A 121 -6.76 -17.72 22.20
CA SER A 121 -7.86 -17.31 21.35
C SER A 121 -7.34 -16.74 20.04
N THR A 122 -8.18 -16.71 19.00
CA THR A 122 -7.82 -16.10 17.72
C THR A 122 -7.39 -14.64 17.90
N PRO A 123 -6.15 -14.28 17.53
CA PRO A 123 -5.67 -12.91 17.69
C PRO A 123 -6.49 -11.91 16.84
N PRO A 124 -6.76 -10.70 17.34
CA PRO A 124 -7.44 -9.67 16.55
C PRO A 124 -6.72 -9.36 15.24
N GLY A 125 -5.39 -9.43 15.22
CA GLY A 125 -4.59 -9.23 14.00
C GLY A 125 -4.94 -10.21 12.88
N VAL A 126 -5.18 -11.48 13.21
CA VAL A 126 -5.56 -12.52 12.23
C VAL A 126 -6.94 -12.22 11.64
N MET A 127 -7.88 -11.76 12.46
CA MET A 127 -9.21 -11.36 12.00
C MET A 127 -9.15 -10.15 11.07
N VAL A 128 -8.33 -9.15 11.43
CA VAL A 128 -8.13 -7.94 10.61
C VAL A 128 -7.48 -8.28 9.28
N ASP A 129 -6.45 -9.13 9.28
CA ASP A 129 -5.73 -9.52 8.06
C ASP A 129 -6.63 -10.25 7.06
N THR A 130 -7.65 -10.98 7.54
CA THR A 130 -8.66 -11.63 6.68
C THR A 130 -9.42 -10.63 5.80
N ILE A 131 -9.55 -9.38 6.24
CA ILE A 131 -10.18 -8.28 5.49
C ILE A 131 -9.11 -7.49 4.72
N LEU A 132 -7.96 -7.23 5.33
CA LEU A 132 -6.93 -6.38 4.74
C LEU A 132 -6.21 -7.02 3.54
N VAL A 133 -6.06 -8.35 3.51
CA VAL A 133 -5.48 -9.05 2.35
C VAL A 133 -6.32 -8.86 1.09
N PRO A 134 -7.62 -9.25 1.05
CA PRO A 134 -8.42 -9.08 -0.16
C PRO A 134 -8.62 -7.59 -0.51
N LEU A 135 -8.71 -6.71 0.49
CA LEU A 135 -8.80 -5.28 0.24
C LEU A 135 -7.53 -4.72 -0.42
N ALA A 136 -6.34 -5.15 0.00
CA ALA A 136 -5.08 -4.72 -0.60
C ALA A 136 -4.95 -5.19 -2.05
N ILE A 137 -5.32 -6.46 -2.33
CA ILE A 137 -5.34 -7.01 -3.68
C ILE A 137 -6.35 -6.28 -4.57
N PHE A 138 -7.56 -6.06 -4.05
CA PHE A 138 -8.59 -5.31 -4.75
C PHE A 138 -8.12 -3.89 -5.06
N MET A 139 -7.54 -3.18 -4.09
CA MET A 139 -7.04 -1.82 -4.27
C MET A 139 -5.84 -1.75 -5.20
N LEU A 140 -4.97 -2.76 -5.22
CA LEU A 140 -3.92 -2.90 -6.23
C LEU A 140 -4.52 -2.94 -7.64
N ILE A 141 -5.42 -3.89 -7.88
CA ILE A 141 -6.09 -4.07 -9.18
C ILE A 141 -6.81 -2.78 -9.55
N PHE A 142 -7.60 -2.23 -8.63
CA PHE A 142 -8.37 -1.01 -8.84
C PHE A 142 -7.48 0.22 -9.12
N SER A 143 -6.36 0.36 -8.42
CA SER A 143 -5.40 1.45 -8.64
C SER A 143 -4.77 1.36 -10.03
N ILE A 144 -4.45 0.15 -10.51
CA ILE A 144 -3.91 -0.06 -11.86
C ILE A 144 -4.94 0.32 -12.92
N HIS A 145 -6.17 -0.20 -12.80
CA HIS A 145 -7.23 0.05 -13.77
C HIS A 145 -7.59 1.54 -13.86
N THR A 146 -7.74 2.20 -12.71
CA THR A 146 -8.10 3.62 -12.67
C THR A 146 -6.98 4.53 -13.15
N THR A 147 -5.72 4.17 -12.89
CA THR A 147 -4.55 4.91 -13.43
C THR A 147 -4.48 4.79 -14.94
N LYS A 148 -4.68 3.58 -15.49
CA LYS A 148 -4.72 3.36 -16.95
C LYS A 148 -5.78 4.25 -17.60
N LYS A 149 -7.00 4.23 -17.05
CA LYS A 149 -8.10 5.05 -17.56
C LYS A 149 -7.77 6.54 -17.46
N GLY A 150 -7.25 7.01 -16.33
CA GLY A 150 -6.88 8.42 -16.15
C GLY A 150 -5.81 8.91 -17.13
N GLN A 151 -4.87 8.04 -17.50
CA GLN A 151 -3.87 8.31 -18.54
C GLN A 151 -4.50 8.43 -19.93
N GLU A 152 -5.41 7.51 -20.30
CA GLU A 152 -6.16 7.54 -21.56
C GLU A 152 -7.00 8.82 -21.68
N ASP A 153 -7.77 9.15 -20.64
CA ASP A 153 -8.61 10.35 -20.59
C ASP A 153 -7.75 11.65 -20.72
N SER A 154 -6.58 11.67 -20.08
CA SER A 154 -5.66 12.82 -20.14
C SER A 154 -5.07 13.01 -21.53
N MET A 155 -4.73 11.91 -22.21
CA MET A 155 -4.21 11.93 -23.58
C MET A 155 -5.29 12.35 -24.59
N GLU A 156 -6.51 11.86 -24.44
CA GLU A 156 -7.65 12.25 -25.29
C GLU A 156 -7.95 13.74 -25.15
N PHE A 157 -8.03 14.25 -23.91
CA PHE A 157 -8.21 15.67 -23.64
C PHE A 157 -7.10 16.53 -24.28
N MET A 158 -5.85 16.08 -24.18
CA MET A 158 -4.71 16.74 -24.79
C MET A 158 -4.86 16.82 -26.32
N TYR A 159 -5.19 15.69 -26.97
CA TYR A 159 -5.35 15.62 -28.42
C TYR A 159 -6.47 16.53 -28.93
N ILE A 160 -7.64 16.51 -28.26
CA ILE A 160 -8.77 17.38 -28.60
C ILE A 160 -8.38 18.86 -28.46
N ARG A 161 -7.72 19.22 -27.35
CA ARG A 161 -7.33 20.62 -27.09
C ARG A 161 -6.34 21.15 -28.12
N TYR A 162 -5.31 20.39 -28.45
CA TYR A 162 -4.32 20.83 -29.45
C TYR A 162 -4.84 20.75 -30.87
N GLY A 163 -5.68 19.76 -31.19
CA GLY A 163 -6.35 19.68 -32.48
C GLY A 163 -7.20 20.92 -32.74
N ASN A 164 -8.05 21.30 -31.79
CA ASN A 164 -8.88 22.51 -31.90
C ASN A 164 -8.05 23.80 -32.02
N ALA A 165 -6.93 23.89 -31.29
CA ALA A 165 -6.04 25.05 -31.39
C ALA A 165 -5.38 25.16 -32.77
N LEU A 166 -4.95 24.03 -33.34
CA LEU A 166 -4.36 23.98 -34.68
C LEU A 166 -5.39 24.37 -35.76
N THR A 167 -6.61 23.84 -35.68
CA THR A 167 -7.70 24.18 -36.60
C THR A 167 -8.01 25.69 -36.56
N SER A 168 -8.10 26.28 -35.37
CA SER A 168 -8.32 27.72 -35.21
C SER A 168 -7.20 28.56 -35.82
N ILE A 169 -5.94 28.19 -35.60
CA ILE A 169 -4.79 28.93 -36.18
C ILE A 169 -4.80 28.84 -37.71
N LEU A 170 -5.14 27.67 -38.27
CA LEU A 170 -5.24 27.49 -39.71
C LEU A 170 -6.38 28.32 -40.31
N GLU A 171 -7.55 28.37 -39.65
CA GLU A 171 -8.67 29.22 -40.06
C GLU A 171 -8.28 30.71 -40.05
N ASP A 172 -7.60 31.17 -39.00
CA ASP A 172 -7.11 32.56 -38.90
C ASP A 172 -6.10 32.89 -40.02
N LEU A 173 -5.16 31.97 -40.31
CA LEU A 173 -4.17 32.15 -41.37
C LEU A 173 -4.82 32.19 -42.76
N ILE A 174 -5.76 31.28 -43.03
CA ILE A 174 -6.53 31.26 -44.28
C ILE A 174 -7.28 32.59 -44.42
N ASN A 175 -8.03 33.01 -43.40
CA ASN A 175 -8.80 34.26 -43.47
C ASN A 175 -7.92 35.50 -43.66
N ALA A 176 -6.69 35.51 -43.12
CA ALA A 176 -5.74 36.60 -43.32
C ALA A 176 -5.11 36.63 -44.73
N GLU A 177 -5.02 35.49 -45.41
CA GLU A 177 -4.46 35.39 -46.77
C GLU A 177 -5.49 35.79 -47.85
N TYR A 178 -6.79 35.71 -47.54
CA TYR A 178 -7.90 36.04 -48.45
C TYR A 178 -8.62 37.38 -48.14
N ALA A 179 -8.08 38.20 -47.22
CA ALA A 179 -8.58 39.54 -46.88
C ALA A 179 -7.74 40.65 -47.52
#